data_AF-A0A9W5Z3E8-F1
#
_entry.id   AF-A0A9W5Z3E8-F1
#
_cell.length_a   1.000
_cell.length_b   1.000
_cell.length_c   1.000
_cell.angle_alpha   90.00
_cell.angle_beta   90.00
_cell.angle_gamma   90.00
#
_symmetry.space_group_name_H-M   'P 1'
#
loop_
_entity.id
_entity.type
_entity.pdbx_description
1 polymer ?
#
loop_
_entity_poly.entity_id
_entity_poly.type
_entity_poly.pdbx_seq_one_letter_code
_entity_poly.pdbx_strand_id
1 'polypeptide(L)'
;MINRFFKKDVESSKRRMLIAVVDIKTYAVTPLNEECGLIEWVDNLRALRDIVIKLLRERGIAPNYNEIRHDLNEACSDNSKLHLFTTKVLSKFPPVLYEWFIEMFPEAGSWFAARLRYTRSCAVMSMVGHVLGLGDRHGENILFEEGTGGVLHVDFNCLFDKGLTFDIPELVPFRLTQNMVDAFGAYGYNGPFRKTCEISLRLLRHNEDALMTVLETFLHDPTTDFIGKKKRRTHANAPETPAGVLENVRNKLRGLLPGESVPLSVDGHVDELIVQATDIRNLAAMYIGWCAFF
;
A
#
# COMPACT_ATOMS: atom_id res chain seq x y z
N MET A 1 18.04 -2.51 -1.03
CA MET A 1 18.55 -1.93 -2.31
C MET A 1 17.89 -0.60 -2.65
N ILE A 2 16.56 -0.53 -2.69
CA ILE A 2 15.79 0.66 -3.07
C ILE A 2 16.21 1.94 -2.32
N ASN A 3 16.45 1.87 -1.00
CA ASN A 3 16.97 3.02 -0.22
C ASN A 3 18.31 3.57 -0.74
N ARG A 4 19.15 2.72 -1.35
CA ARG A 4 20.40 3.19 -1.98
C ARG A 4 20.14 3.99 -3.25
N PHE A 5 19.10 3.65 -4.03
CA PHE A 5 18.69 4.44 -5.20
C PHE A 5 18.22 5.83 -4.77
N PHE A 6 17.38 5.89 -3.73
CA PHE A 6 16.93 7.16 -3.17
C PHE A 6 18.10 8.01 -2.64
N LYS A 7 19.04 7.41 -1.89
CA LYS A 7 20.22 8.13 -1.36
C LYS A 7 21.14 8.68 -2.46
N LYS A 8 21.41 7.90 -3.51
CA LYS A 8 22.25 8.33 -4.65
C LYS A 8 21.64 9.50 -5.43
N ASP A 9 20.32 9.52 -5.62
CA ASP A 9 19.65 10.63 -6.31
C ASP A 9 19.61 11.91 -5.46
N VAL A 10 19.52 11.77 -4.12
CA VAL A 10 19.66 12.90 -3.18
C VAL A 10 21.05 13.52 -3.28
N GLU A 11 22.09 12.70 -3.39
CA GLU A 11 23.49 13.15 -3.49
C GLU A 11 23.78 13.83 -4.84
N SER A 12 23.09 13.43 -5.92
CA SER A 12 23.28 13.98 -7.26
C SER A 12 22.44 15.24 -7.54
N SER A 13 21.35 15.48 -6.81
CA SER A 13 20.40 16.57 -7.07
C SER A 13 20.54 17.75 -6.11
N LYS A 14 20.54 18.99 -6.64
CA LYS A 14 20.41 20.25 -5.85
C LYS A 14 19.12 20.31 -5.00
N ARG A 15 18.21 19.34 -5.11
CA ARG A 15 16.93 19.25 -4.36
C ARG A 15 17.09 18.56 -3.00
N ARG A 16 18.05 19.03 -2.19
CA ARG A 16 18.39 18.51 -0.85
C ARG A 16 17.21 18.37 0.13
N MET A 17 16.10 19.09 -0.04
CA MET A 17 15.00 19.11 0.95
C MET A 17 13.78 18.25 0.59
N LEU A 18 13.65 17.79 -0.66
CA LEU A 18 12.47 17.02 -1.11
C LEU A 18 12.65 15.51 -0.90
N ILE A 19 13.88 15.00 -1.00
CA ILE A 19 14.19 13.55 -1.00
C ILE A 19 14.96 13.12 0.27
N ALA A 20 15.55 14.05 1.04
CA ALA A 20 16.38 13.72 2.21
C ALA A 20 15.67 13.03 3.40
N VAL A 21 14.36 12.75 3.29
CA VAL A 21 13.57 12.07 4.34
C VAL A 21 12.81 10.87 3.78
N VAL A 22 13.21 10.36 2.61
CA VAL A 22 12.60 9.19 1.99
C VAL A 22 13.50 7.98 2.21
N ASP A 23 13.50 7.44 3.43
CA ASP A 23 14.11 6.14 3.74
C ASP A 23 12.97 5.17 4.01
N ILE A 24 12.88 4.07 3.25
CA ILE A 24 11.97 2.98 3.58
C ILE A 24 12.53 2.34 4.85
N LYS A 25 11.78 2.37 5.94
CA LYS A 25 12.21 1.69 7.15
C LYS A 25 12.27 0.19 6.87
N THR A 26 13.40 -0.43 7.16
CA THR A 26 13.65 -1.87 6.98
C THR A 26 13.92 -2.51 8.33
N TYR A 27 13.60 -3.79 8.45
CA TYR A 27 13.95 -4.64 9.58
C TYR A 27 14.65 -5.89 9.06
N ALA A 28 15.54 -6.46 9.87
CA ALA A 28 16.28 -7.66 9.53
C ALA A 28 15.40 -8.90 9.64
N VAL A 29 15.51 -9.79 8.65
CA VAL A 29 14.90 -11.11 8.66
C VAL A 29 16.00 -12.13 8.35
N THR A 30 16.17 -13.11 9.23
CA THR A 30 17.14 -14.20 9.07
C THR A 30 16.39 -15.53 9.05
N PRO A 31 16.18 -16.15 7.88
CA PRO A 31 15.59 -17.48 7.83
C PRO A 31 16.53 -18.48 8.51
N LEU A 32 15.98 -19.39 9.31
CA LEU A 32 16.73 -20.47 9.95
C LEU A 32 16.45 -21.81 9.24
N ASN A 33 15.21 -22.04 8.82
CA ASN A 33 14.78 -23.13 7.95
C ASN A 33 13.55 -22.67 7.12
N GLU A 34 12.88 -23.61 6.43
CA GLU A 34 11.70 -23.31 5.60
C GLU A 34 10.46 -22.90 6.41
N GLU A 35 10.38 -23.25 7.70
CA GLU A 35 9.21 -23.02 8.54
C GLU A 35 9.39 -21.85 9.53
N CYS A 36 10.63 -21.49 9.86
CA CYS A 36 10.94 -20.50 10.88
C CYS A 36 12.18 -19.67 10.56
N GLY A 37 12.18 -18.46 11.12
CA GLY A 37 13.26 -17.51 11.04
C GLY A 37 13.18 -16.52 12.18
N LEU A 38 14.21 -15.69 12.30
CA LEU A 38 14.24 -14.56 13.22
C LEU A 38 13.81 -13.30 12.47
N ILE A 39 12.87 -12.56 13.07
CA ILE A 39 12.42 -11.26 12.57
C ILE A 39 12.81 -10.24 13.63
N GLU A 40 13.50 -9.17 13.20
CA GLU A 40 13.83 -8.05 14.07
C GLU A 40 12.56 -7.41 14.62
N TRP A 41 12.47 -7.36 15.95
CA TRP A 41 11.44 -6.60 16.62
C TRP A 41 11.77 -5.11 16.55
N VAL A 42 10.81 -4.32 16.09
CA VAL A 42 10.95 -2.87 15.99
C VAL A 42 9.99 -2.24 16.99
N ASP A 43 10.54 -1.55 17.98
CA ASP A 43 9.76 -0.91 19.05
C ASP A 43 8.97 0.31 18.57
N ASN A 44 7.97 0.71 19.38
CA ASN A 44 7.13 1.90 19.19
C ASN A 44 6.35 1.91 17.88
N LEU A 45 5.88 0.73 17.47
CA LEU A 45 5.01 0.53 16.33
C LEU A 45 3.57 0.30 16.77
N ARG A 46 2.62 0.91 16.06
CA ARG A 46 1.18 0.70 16.24
C ARG A 46 0.52 0.39 14.92
N ALA A 47 -0.33 -0.63 14.89
CA ALA A 47 -1.11 -0.95 13.70
C ALA A 47 -2.13 0.15 13.39
N LEU A 48 -2.33 0.42 12.09
CA LEU A 48 -3.37 1.33 11.60
C LEU A 48 -4.74 0.96 12.19
N ARG A 49 -5.06 -0.34 12.19
CA ARG A 49 -6.32 -0.87 12.72
C ARG A 49 -6.51 -0.52 14.19
N ASP A 50 -5.47 -0.70 15.01
CA ASP A 50 -5.54 -0.43 16.44
C ASP A 50 -5.74 1.06 16.72
N ILE A 51 -5.03 1.92 15.99
CA ILE A 51 -5.16 3.38 16.09
C ILE A 51 -6.59 3.81 15.73
N VAL A 52 -7.09 3.39 14.57
CA VAL A 52 -8.43 3.79 14.08
C VAL A 52 -9.53 3.26 14.99
N ILE A 53 -9.45 2.00 15.44
CA ILE A 53 -10.45 1.42 16.36
C ILE A 53 -10.46 2.16 17.70
N LYS A 54 -9.28 2.52 18.23
CA LYS A 54 -9.17 3.28 19.48
C LYS A 54 -9.89 4.63 19.36
N LEU A 55 -9.55 5.41 18.33
CA LEU A 55 -10.13 6.75 18.11
C LEU A 55 -11.63 6.71 17.81
N LEU A 56 -12.11 5.73 17.03
CA LEU A 56 -13.54 5.53 16.80
C LEU A 56 -14.28 5.20 18.09
N ARG A 57 -13.69 4.38 18.97
CA ARG A 57 -14.28 4.02 20.26
C ARG A 57 -14.40 5.22 21.19
N GLU A 58 -13.42 6.12 21.19
CA GLU A 58 -13.46 7.37 21.95
C GLU A 58 -14.60 8.29 21.49
N ARG A 59 -15.00 8.19 20.22
CA ARG A 59 -16.19 8.84 19.65
C ARG A 59 -17.50 8.05 19.85
N GLY A 60 -17.47 6.93 20.57
CA GLY A 60 -18.63 6.06 20.80
C GLY A 60 -19.04 5.22 19.58
N ILE A 61 -18.18 5.11 18.56
CA ILE A 61 -18.44 4.35 17.33
C ILE A 61 -17.78 2.98 17.45
N ALA A 62 -18.58 1.92 17.36
CA ALA A 62 -18.10 0.55 17.35
C ALA A 62 -18.50 -0.15 16.03
N PRO A 63 -17.55 -0.78 15.30
CA PRO A 63 -17.86 -1.45 14.04
C PRO A 63 -18.67 -2.73 14.27
N ASN A 64 -19.90 -2.77 13.76
CA ASN A 64 -20.69 -3.99 13.68
C ASN A 64 -20.40 -4.72 12.36
N TYR A 65 -19.47 -5.67 12.39
CA TYR A 65 -19.03 -6.40 11.19
C TYR A 65 -20.14 -7.18 10.48
N ASN A 66 -21.21 -7.59 11.18
CA ASN A 66 -22.32 -8.32 10.54
C ASN A 66 -23.19 -7.37 9.70
N GLU A 67 -23.49 -6.19 10.24
CA GLU A 67 -24.24 -5.16 9.53
C GLU A 67 -23.43 -4.61 8.34
N ILE A 68 -22.15 -4.32 8.57
CA ILE A 68 -21.25 -3.84 7.51
C ILE A 68 -21.15 -4.87 6.39
N ARG A 69 -21.03 -6.16 6.70
CA ARG A 69 -21.00 -7.23 5.69
C ARG A 69 -22.28 -7.24 4.85
N HIS A 70 -23.43 -7.08 5.49
CA HIS A 70 -24.71 -7.02 4.79
C HIS A 70 -24.77 -5.81 3.84
N ASP A 71 -24.42 -4.62 4.33
CA ASP A 71 -24.42 -3.39 3.52
C ASP A 71 -23.41 -3.45 2.36
N LEU A 72 -22.24 -4.05 2.56
CA LEU A 72 -21.24 -4.26 1.50
C LEU A 72 -21.74 -5.24 0.43
N ASN A 73 -22.32 -6.37 0.83
CA ASN A 73 -22.89 -7.34 -0.10
C ASN A 73 -24.04 -6.70 -0.92
N GLU A 74 -24.86 -5.87 -0.28
CA GLU A 74 -25.91 -5.12 -0.97
C GLU A 74 -25.33 -4.09 -1.96
N ALA A 75 -24.30 -3.35 -1.56
CA ALA A 75 -23.63 -2.35 -2.41
C ALA A 75 -22.96 -2.98 -3.64
N CYS A 76 -22.39 -4.18 -3.50
CA CYS A 76 -21.74 -4.92 -4.59
C CYS A 76 -22.71 -5.73 -5.45
N SER A 77 -23.98 -5.86 -5.05
CA SER A 77 -24.97 -6.66 -5.81
C SER A 77 -25.39 -6.01 -7.14
N ASP A 78 -25.42 -4.68 -7.19
CA ASP A 78 -25.76 -3.91 -8.38
C ASP A 78 -25.00 -2.58 -8.37
N ASN A 79 -24.51 -2.16 -9.54
CA ASN A 79 -23.84 -0.88 -9.75
C ASN A 79 -24.70 0.32 -9.32
N SER A 80 -26.03 0.23 -9.44
CA SER A 80 -26.94 1.29 -8.99
C SER A 80 -26.89 1.50 -7.46
N LYS A 81 -26.54 0.46 -6.71
CA LYS A 81 -26.49 0.43 -5.24
C LYS A 81 -25.13 0.75 -4.65
N LEU A 82 -24.11 1.01 -5.48
CA LEU A 82 -22.76 1.33 -5.01
C LEU A 82 -22.73 2.53 -4.05
N HIS A 83 -23.65 3.48 -4.24
CA HIS A 83 -23.80 4.64 -3.35
C HIS A 83 -24.03 4.27 -1.88
N LEU A 84 -24.56 3.07 -1.59
CA LEU A 84 -24.76 2.56 -0.23
C LEU A 84 -23.44 2.45 0.54
N PHE A 85 -22.32 2.16 -0.12
CA PHE A 85 -21.02 2.17 0.53
C PHE A 85 -20.71 3.56 1.11
N THR A 86 -20.90 4.62 0.32
CA THR A 86 -20.64 5.98 0.78
C THR A 86 -21.69 6.46 1.79
N THR A 87 -22.97 6.21 1.55
CA THR A 87 -24.06 6.79 2.35
C THR A 87 -24.38 6.02 3.63
N LYS A 88 -24.20 4.69 3.66
CA LYS A 88 -24.45 3.86 4.86
C LYS A 88 -23.19 3.43 5.58
N VAL A 89 -22.13 3.07 4.86
CA VAL A 89 -20.90 2.53 5.47
C VAL A 89 -19.94 3.65 5.85
N LEU A 90 -19.46 4.44 4.88
CA LEU A 90 -18.48 5.51 5.14
C LEU A 90 -19.05 6.61 6.05
N SER A 91 -20.35 6.90 5.97
CA SER A 91 -21.01 7.88 6.83
C SER A 91 -20.95 7.53 8.33
N LYS A 92 -20.89 6.23 8.67
CA LYS A 92 -20.74 5.74 10.05
C LYS A 92 -19.30 5.83 10.56
N PHE A 93 -18.32 5.87 9.66
CA PHE A 93 -16.89 5.85 9.97
C PHE A 93 -16.21 7.11 9.41
N PRO A 94 -16.30 8.25 10.11
CA PRO A 94 -15.59 9.45 9.67
C PRO A 94 -14.07 9.23 9.74
N PRO A 95 -13.28 9.94 8.91
CA PRO A 95 -11.83 9.98 9.07
C PRO A 95 -11.45 10.48 10.47
N VAL A 96 -10.56 9.75 11.15
CA VAL A 96 -10.06 10.04 12.50
C VAL A 96 -8.54 9.97 12.58
N LEU A 97 -7.86 9.38 11.59
CA LEU A 97 -6.41 9.14 11.65
C LEU A 97 -5.58 10.43 11.85
N TYR A 98 -6.05 11.59 11.37
CA TYR A 98 -5.38 12.86 11.62
C TYR A 98 -5.30 13.24 13.10
N GLU A 99 -6.25 12.79 13.93
CA GLU A 99 -6.29 13.04 15.37
C GLU A 99 -5.11 12.39 16.07
N TRP A 100 -4.74 11.17 15.65
CA TRP A 100 -3.56 10.49 16.17
C TRP A 100 -2.28 11.30 15.99
N PHE A 101 -2.11 11.96 14.83
CA PHE A 101 -0.95 12.82 14.60
C PHE A 101 -0.94 14.05 15.53
N ILE A 102 -2.12 14.61 15.83
CA ILE A 102 -2.24 15.76 16.74
C ILE A 102 -1.93 15.33 18.19
N GLU A 103 -2.43 14.18 18.61
CA GLU A 103 -2.16 13.62 19.95
C GLU A 103 -0.70 13.25 20.14
N MET A 104 -0.09 12.59 19.14
CA MET A 104 1.29 12.09 19.24
C MET A 104 2.33 13.20 19.07
N PHE A 105 2.02 14.25 18.29
CA PHE A 105 2.92 15.36 18.01
C PHE A 105 2.27 16.71 18.37
N PRO A 106 2.23 17.12 19.66
CA PRO A 106 1.56 18.35 20.07
C PRO A 106 2.24 19.64 19.55
N GLU A 107 3.54 19.58 19.28
CA GLU A 107 4.28 20.73 18.76
C GLU A 107 4.12 20.84 17.24
N ALA A 108 3.72 22.02 16.74
CA ALA A 108 3.41 22.24 15.32
C ALA A 108 4.55 21.88 14.35
N GLY A 109 5.82 22.15 14.72
CA GLY A 109 6.98 21.80 13.89
C GLY A 109 7.16 20.29 13.77
N SER A 110 7.12 19.59 14.91
CA SER A 110 7.22 18.14 15.01
C SER A 110 6.04 17.45 14.31
N TRP A 111 4.82 17.95 14.48
CA TRP A 111 3.62 17.48 13.78
C TRP A 111 3.76 17.60 12.26
N PHE A 112 4.18 18.76 11.76
CA PHE A 112 4.34 18.99 10.34
C PHE A 112 5.40 18.05 9.74
N ALA A 113 6.52 17.87 10.45
CA ALA A 113 7.57 16.94 10.04
C ALA A 113 7.08 15.48 10.03
N ALA A 114 6.35 15.06 11.07
CA ALA A 114 5.80 13.72 11.18
C ALA A 114 4.78 13.42 10.10
N ARG A 115 3.85 14.35 9.84
CA ARG A 115 2.87 14.23 8.75
C ARG A 115 3.55 14.16 7.38
N LEU A 116 4.57 14.99 7.15
CA LEU A 116 5.31 14.96 5.89
C LEU A 116 6.07 13.63 5.70
N ARG A 117 6.63 13.07 6.78
CA ARG A 117 7.27 11.76 6.78
C ARG A 117 6.26 10.63 6.52
N TYR A 118 5.10 10.67 7.19
CA TYR A 118 3.96 9.79 6.93
C TYR A 118 3.61 9.78 5.44
N THR A 119 3.24 10.94 4.88
CA THR A 119 2.82 11.08 3.48
C THR A 119 3.87 10.55 2.50
N ARG A 120 5.15 10.85 2.72
CA ARG A 120 6.24 10.40 1.86
C ARG A 120 6.48 8.90 1.98
N SER A 121 6.49 8.35 3.19
CA SER A 121 6.70 6.93 3.43
C SER A 121 5.58 6.08 2.83
N CYS A 122 4.31 6.52 2.96
CA CYS A 122 3.18 5.89 2.28
C CYS A 122 3.36 5.92 0.76
N ALA A 123 3.64 7.09 0.18
CA ALA A 123 3.79 7.22 -1.27
C ALA A 123 4.85 6.27 -1.85
N VAL A 124 5.99 6.15 -1.17
CA VAL A 124 7.08 5.26 -1.61
C VAL A 124 6.67 3.80 -1.51
N MET A 125 6.10 3.38 -0.37
CA MET A 125 5.66 2.00 -0.20
C MET A 125 4.46 1.64 -1.10
N SER A 126 3.60 2.60 -1.44
CA SER A 126 2.53 2.42 -2.43
C SER A 126 3.10 2.12 -3.81
N MET A 127 4.11 2.87 -4.27
CA MET A 127 4.73 2.63 -5.58
C MET A 127 5.55 1.34 -5.61
N VAL A 128 6.37 1.10 -4.57
CA VAL A 128 7.15 -0.14 -4.45
C VAL A 128 6.22 -1.35 -4.33
N GLY A 129 5.19 -1.25 -3.50
CA GLY A 129 4.18 -2.29 -3.30
C GLY A 129 3.44 -2.61 -4.60
N HIS A 130 2.98 -1.60 -5.33
CA HIS A 130 2.33 -1.81 -6.63
C HIS A 130 3.24 -2.55 -7.62
N VAL A 131 4.48 -2.08 -7.79
CA VAL A 131 5.46 -2.67 -8.71
C VAL A 131 5.74 -4.14 -8.36
N LEU A 132 5.91 -4.45 -7.07
CA LEU A 132 6.14 -5.82 -6.59
C LEU A 132 4.85 -6.66 -6.53
N GLY A 133 3.67 -6.05 -6.67
CA GLY A 133 2.39 -6.73 -6.47
C GLY A 133 2.15 -7.16 -5.02
N LEU A 134 2.50 -6.30 -4.06
CA LEU A 134 2.29 -6.51 -2.63
C LEU A 134 0.81 -6.37 -2.28
N GLY A 135 0.16 -7.49 -1.96
CA GLY A 135 -1.22 -7.55 -1.47
C GLY A 135 -1.30 -7.76 0.04
N ASP A 136 -2.49 -8.12 0.53
CA ASP A 136 -2.82 -8.34 1.94
C ASP A 136 -2.47 -7.13 2.81
N ARG A 137 -2.81 -5.93 2.34
CA ARG A 137 -2.50 -4.64 3.01
C ARG A 137 -3.66 -4.18 3.92
N HIS A 138 -4.14 -5.08 4.76
CA HIS A 138 -5.11 -4.74 5.82
C HIS A 138 -4.46 -3.91 6.93
N GLY A 139 -5.28 -3.35 7.82
CA GLY A 139 -4.82 -2.38 8.83
C GLY A 139 -3.87 -2.92 9.91
N GLU A 140 -3.61 -4.22 9.99
CA GLU A 140 -2.60 -4.79 10.92
C GLU A 140 -1.22 -4.89 10.28
N ASN A 141 -1.14 -4.96 8.94
CA ASN A 141 0.12 -5.06 8.20
C ASN A 141 0.74 -3.69 7.88
N ILE A 142 0.08 -2.60 8.25
CA ILE A 142 0.55 -1.22 8.10
C ILE A 142 0.72 -0.63 9.50
N LEU A 143 1.98 -0.46 9.90
CA LEU A 143 2.36 0.00 11.22
C LEU A 143 2.87 1.45 11.16
N PHE A 144 2.54 2.23 12.18
CA PHE A 144 2.97 3.61 12.37
C PHE A 144 4.01 3.69 13.47
N GLU A 145 5.09 4.44 13.22
CA GLU A 145 6.12 4.74 14.21
C GLU A 145 5.70 5.92 15.08
N GLU A 146 5.43 5.69 16.36
CA GLU A 146 4.99 6.72 17.31
C GLU A 146 6.01 7.88 17.41
N GLY A 147 7.32 7.61 17.30
CA GLY A 147 8.36 8.64 17.44
C GLY A 147 8.56 9.56 16.23
N THR A 148 8.15 9.16 15.02
CA THR A 148 8.43 9.94 13.80
C THR A 148 7.24 10.12 12.86
N GLY A 149 6.17 9.34 13.02
CA GLY A 149 5.03 9.30 12.11
C GLY A 149 5.28 8.54 10.80
N GLY A 150 6.44 7.89 10.64
CA GLY A 150 6.70 7.06 9.46
C GLY A 150 5.87 5.77 9.44
N VAL A 151 5.69 5.21 8.25
CA VAL A 151 5.00 3.93 8.05
C VAL A 151 5.99 2.80 7.82
N LEU A 152 5.70 1.65 8.43
CA LEU A 152 6.38 0.38 8.20
C LEU A 152 5.37 -0.67 7.75
N HIS A 153 5.66 -1.34 6.64
CA HIS A 153 4.86 -2.48 6.18
C HIS A 153 5.47 -3.77 6.73
N VAL A 154 4.63 -4.65 7.25
CA VAL A 154 5.00 -5.99 7.70
C VAL A 154 4.22 -7.04 6.90
N ASP A 155 4.61 -8.30 7.08
CA ASP A 155 4.09 -9.45 6.34
C ASP A 155 4.24 -9.31 4.82
N PHE A 156 5.21 -9.99 4.21
CA PHE A 156 5.43 -9.94 2.77
C PHE A 156 5.07 -11.28 2.09
N ASN A 157 4.17 -12.07 2.69
CA ASN A 157 3.78 -13.37 2.14
C ASN A 157 2.98 -13.24 0.84
N CYS A 158 2.21 -12.15 0.70
CA CYS A 158 1.37 -11.87 -0.45
C CYS A 158 2.09 -10.94 -1.46
N LEU A 159 3.05 -11.50 -2.22
CA LEU A 159 3.77 -10.78 -3.28
C LEU A 159 3.34 -11.22 -4.68
N PHE A 160 3.69 -10.41 -5.69
CA PHE A 160 3.49 -10.70 -7.11
C PHE A 160 2.04 -10.94 -7.50
N ASP A 161 1.15 -10.09 -7.00
CA ASP A 161 -0.29 -10.08 -7.28
C ASP A 161 -1.03 -11.34 -6.83
N LYS A 162 -0.47 -12.10 -5.87
CA LYS A 162 -1.17 -13.19 -5.19
C LYS A 162 -2.51 -12.74 -4.58
N GLY A 163 -2.64 -11.47 -4.19
CA GLY A 163 -3.90 -10.90 -3.68
C GLY A 163 -5.07 -10.96 -4.66
N LEU A 164 -4.80 -11.01 -5.97
CA LEU A 164 -5.84 -11.20 -7.00
C LEU A 164 -6.37 -12.65 -7.06
N THR A 165 -5.66 -13.60 -6.43
CA THR A 165 -6.01 -15.03 -6.44
C THR A 165 -6.82 -15.48 -5.22
N PHE A 166 -7.08 -14.55 -4.28
CA PHE A 166 -7.94 -14.81 -3.13
C PHE A 166 -9.40 -15.05 -3.54
N ASP A 167 -10.17 -15.72 -2.66
CA ASP A 167 -11.60 -15.96 -2.89
C ASP A 167 -12.36 -14.65 -3.10
N ILE A 168 -11.96 -13.60 -2.36
CA ILE A 168 -12.33 -12.21 -2.60
C ILE A 168 -11.05 -11.47 -3.00
N PRO A 169 -10.88 -11.12 -4.28
CA PRO A 169 -9.64 -10.55 -4.79
C PRO A 169 -9.39 -9.13 -4.28
N GLU A 170 -8.12 -8.79 -4.09
CA GLU A 170 -7.71 -7.41 -3.82
C GLU A 170 -7.60 -6.61 -5.11
N LEU A 171 -8.59 -5.78 -5.41
CA LEU A 171 -8.69 -5.05 -6.69
C LEU A 171 -7.90 -3.74 -6.72
N VAL A 172 -7.51 -3.21 -5.56
CA VAL A 172 -6.76 -1.96 -5.46
C VAL A 172 -5.25 -2.19 -5.60
N PRO A 173 -4.49 -1.31 -6.28
CA PRO A 173 -3.05 -1.47 -6.46
C PRO A 173 -2.25 -1.28 -5.16
N PHE A 174 -2.80 -0.54 -4.19
CA PHE A 174 -2.29 -0.36 -2.84
C PHE A 174 -3.40 0.23 -1.95
N ARG A 175 -3.24 0.17 -0.63
CA ARG A 175 -4.17 0.79 0.31
C ARG A 175 -4.09 2.32 0.24
N LEU A 176 -5.19 2.96 -0.14
CA LEU A 176 -5.35 4.42 -0.09
C LEU A 176 -6.80 4.76 0.28
N THR A 177 -7.13 4.63 1.56
CA THR A 177 -8.50 4.83 2.07
C THR A 177 -8.75 6.26 2.56
N GLN A 178 -9.99 6.59 2.88
CA GLN A 178 -10.40 7.92 3.33
C GLN A 178 -9.62 8.43 4.56
N ASN A 179 -9.34 7.59 5.55
CA ASN A 179 -8.54 7.99 6.72
C ASN A 179 -7.10 8.30 6.33
N MET A 180 -6.51 7.50 5.44
CA MET A 180 -5.14 7.72 5.00
C MET A 180 -5.02 9.03 4.24
N VAL A 181 -5.97 9.30 3.34
CA VAL A 181 -6.03 10.52 2.52
C VAL A 181 -6.24 11.76 3.39
N ASP A 182 -7.16 11.70 4.34
CA ASP A 182 -7.44 12.80 5.25
C ASP A 182 -6.23 13.16 6.13
N ALA A 183 -5.49 12.14 6.62
CA ALA A 183 -4.27 12.34 7.39
C ALA A 183 -3.12 13.00 6.60
N PHE A 184 -3.17 13.03 5.26
CA PHE A 184 -2.21 13.83 4.46
C PHE A 184 -2.43 15.35 4.60
N GLY A 185 -3.61 15.77 5.06
CA GLY A 185 -4.01 17.16 5.22
C GLY A 185 -4.84 17.68 4.06
N ALA A 186 -5.00 19.01 4.00
CA ALA A 186 -5.97 19.67 3.11
C ALA A 186 -5.81 19.37 1.60
N TYR A 187 -4.60 19.06 1.13
CA TYR A 187 -4.35 18.71 -0.27
C TYR A 187 -4.66 17.23 -0.60
N GLY A 188 -4.93 16.40 0.41
CA GLY A 188 -5.13 14.96 0.28
C GLY A 188 -3.98 14.31 -0.48
N TYR A 189 -4.31 13.47 -1.46
CA TYR A 189 -3.32 12.81 -2.31
C TYR A 189 -2.69 13.75 -3.37
N ASN A 190 -3.31 14.89 -3.71
CA ASN A 190 -2.81 15.82 -4.75
C ASN A 190 -1.65 16.72 -4.29
N GLY A 191 -1.18 16.55 -3.05
CA GLY A 191 -0.06 17.29 -2.48
C GLY A 191 1.27 16.51 -2.49
N PRO A 192 1.99 16.46 -1.36
CA PRO A 192 3.26 15.74 -1.25
C PRO A 192 3.19 14.26 -1.63
N PHE A 193 2.03 13.61 -1.46
CA PHE A 193 1.82 12.21 -1.82
C PHE A 193 2.05 11.96 -3.31
N ARG A 194 1.25 12.57 -4.19
CA ARG A 194 1.37 12.44 -5.66
C ARG A 194 2.78 12.77 -6.13
N LYS A 195 3.36 13.88 -5.66
CA LYS A 195 4.74 14.26 -6.06
C LYS A 195 5.78 13.21 -5.65
N THR A 196 5.62 12.61 -4.48
CA THR A 196 6.53 11.56 -4.00
C THR A 196 6.31 10.26 -4.77
N CYS A 197 5.09 9.92 -5.17
CA CYS A 197 4.79 8.79 -6.06
C CYS A 197 5.49 8.95 -7.42
N GLU A 198 5.38 10.12 -8.05
CA GLU A 198 6.05 10.43 -9.34
C GLU A 198 7.57 10.27 -9.25
N ILE A 199 8.19 10.82 -8.19
CA ILE A 199 9.63 10.71 -7.97
C ILE A 199 10.03 9.25 -7.76
N SER A 200 9.28 8.53 -6.91
CA SER A 200 9.56 7.12 -6.59
C SER A 200 9.46 6.24 -7.82
N LEU A 201 8.38 6.37 -8.59
CA LEU A 201 8.18 5.60 -9.82
C LEU A 201 9.24 5.94 -10.87
N ARG A 202 9.62 7.21 -11.03
CA ARG A 202 10.70 7.62 -11.93
C ARG A 202 12.03 6.96 -11.54
N LEU A 203 12.36 6.93 -10.25
CA LEU A 203 13.58 6.30 -9.75
C LEU A 203 13.56 4.78 -9.95
N LEU A 204 12.42 4.13 -9.71
CA LEU A 204 12.24 2.70 -9.97
C LEU A 204 12.41 2.37 -11.46
N ARG A 205 11.81 3.17 -12.35
CA ARG A 205 11.98 3.04 -13.82
C ARG A 205 13.43 3.22 -14.26
N HIS A 206 14.12 4.23 -13.72
CA HIS A 206 15.50 4.51 -14.09
C HIS A 206 16.47 3.40 -13.66
N ASN A 207 16.15 2.68 -12.59
CA ASN A 207 16.94 1.58 -12.06
C ASN A 207 16.29 0.21 -12.33
N GLU A 208 15.52 0.08 -13.42
CA GLU A 208 14.80 -1.15 -13.80
C GLU A 208 15.75 -2.36 -13.80
N ASP A 209 16.86 -2.29 -14.53
CA ASP A 209 17.79 -3.41 -14.70
C ASP A 209 18.30 -3.94 -13.34
N ALA A 210 18.70 -3.03 -12.45
CA ALA A 210 19.20 -3.40 -11.13
C ALA A 210 18.12 -4.04 -10.24
N LEU A 211 16.86 -3.56 -10.34
CA LEU A 211 15.74 -4.17 -9.62
C LEU A 211 15.41 -5.56 -10.18
N MET A 212 15.38 -5.70 -11.51
CA MET A 212 15.11 -6.97 -12.19
C MET A 212 16.16 -8.03 -11.86
N THR A 213 17.44 -7.68 -11.82
CA THR A 213 18.51 -8.62 -11.41
C THR A 213 18.29 -9.18 -10.00
N VAL A 214 17.81 -8.36 -9.05
CA VAL A 214 17.49 -8.87 -7.71
C VAL A 214 16.29 -9.80 -7.74
N LEU A 215 15.23 -9.42 -8.44
CA LEU A 215 14.01 -10.23 -8.51
C LEU A 215 14.23 -11.57 -9.24
N GLU A 216 15.13 -11.60 -10.22
CA GLU A 216 15.55 -12.85 -10.88
C GLU A 216 16.13 -13.85 -9.87
N THR A 217 16.93 -13.39 -8.90
CA THR A 217 17.48 -14.30 -7.87
C THR A 217 16.42 -14.94 -6.99
N PHE A 218 15.34 -14.23 -6.67
CA PHE A 218 14.22 -14.76 -5.89
C PHE A 218 13.45 -15.87 -6.62
N LEU A 219 13.44 -15.85 -7.94
CA LEU A 219 12.70 -16.83 -8.74
C LEU A 219 13.47 -18.09 -9.05
N HIS A 220 14.78 -18.03 -8.95
CA HIS A 220 15.66 -19.19 -9.01
C HIS A 220 15.84 -19.87 -7.65
N ASP A 221 15.24 -19.33 -6.59
CA ASP A 221 15.21 -19.96 -5.27
C ASP A 221 14.20 -21.13 -5.26
N PRO A 222 14.69 -22.39 -5.14
CA PRO A 222 13.84 -23.59 -5.18
C PRO A 222 12.88 -23.71 -3.99
N THR A 223 13.06 -22.93 -2.94
CA THR A 223 12.20 -22.93 -1.73
C THR A 223 11.01 -21.99 -1.84
N THR A 224 10.90 -21.21 -2.92
CA THR A 224 9.80 -20.27 -3.08
C THR A 224 8.49 -20.96 -3.46
N ASP A 225 7.41 -20.58 -2.75
CA ASP A 225 6.05 -21.11 -2.90
C ASP A 225 5.42 -20.94 -4.30
N PHE A 226 6.11 -20.34 -5.27
CA PHE A 226 5.62 -20.21 -6.66
C PHE A 226 5.43 -21.56 -7.36
N ILE A 227 6.03 -22.63 -6.82
CA ILE A 227 6.04 -23.97 -7.41
C ILE A 227 4.89 -24.85 -6.86
N GLY A 228 4.10 -24.36 -5.88
CA GLY A 228 3.17 -25.18 -5.10
C GLY A 228 1.67 -24.89 -5.26
N LYS A 229 0.93 -25.88 -5.78
CA LYS A 229 -0.54 -26.12 -5.70
C LYS A 229 -1.46 -25.20 -6.52
N LYS A 230 -1.91 -25.74 -7.67
CA LYS A 230 -3.07 -25.30 -8.46
C LYS A 230 -4.34 -25.19 -7.60
N LYS A 231 -4.68 -24.00 -7.10
CA LYS A 231 -6.06 -23.69 -6.71
C LYS A 231 -6.86 -23.25 -7.95
N ARG A 232 -8.13 -23.67 -8.03
CA ARG A 232 -9.05 -23.30 -9.11
C ARG A 232 -9.32 -21.78 -9.05
N ARG A 233 -9.23 -21.14 -10.22
CA ARG A 233 -9.22 -19.69 -10.45
C ARG A 233 -10.58 -19.00 -10.23
N THR A 234 -10.51 -17.72 -9.85
CA THR A 234 -11.57 -16.71 -10.04
C THR A 234 -11.14 -15.54 -10.95
N HIS A 235 -9.86 -15.15 -11.01
CA HIS A 235 -9.36 -14.03 -11.85
C HIS A 235 -8.23 -14.39 -12.82
N ALA A 236 -8.27 -13.82 -14.03
CA ALA A 236 -7.42 -14.20 -15.18
C ALA A 236 -6.03 -13.53 -15.26
N ASN A 237 -5.74 -12.54 -14.41
CA ASN A 237 -4.59 -11.63 -14.60
C ASN A 237 -3.37 -11.92 -13.70
N ALA A 238 -3.41 -12.91 -12.80
CA ALA A 238 -2.26 -13.24 -11.96
C ALA A 238 -1.27 -14.16 -12.69
N PRO A 239 0.04 -13.83 -12.74
CA PRO A 239 1.05 -14.67 -13.40
C PRO A 239 1.31 -15.97 -12.64
N GLU A 240 1.33 -17.10 -13.36
CA GLU A 240 1.51 -18.45 -12.79
C GLU A 240 2.95 -18.98 -12.91
N THR A 241 3.76 -18.41 -13.79
CA THR A 241 5.15 -18.83 -14.00
C THR A 241 6.10 -17.78 -13.43
N PRO A 242 7.27 -18.20 -12.90
CA PRO A 242 8.33 -17.27 -12.50
C PRO A 242 8.65 -16.23 -13.59
N ALA A 243 8.78 -16.67 -14.84
CA ALA A 243 9.02 -15.76 -15.96
C ALA A 243 7.88 -14.75 -16.18
N GLY A 244 6.62 -15.19 -16.05
CA GLY A 244 5.45 -14.31 -16.14
C GLY A 244 5.39 -13.29 -15.00
N VAL A 245 5.85 -13.65 -13.81
CA VAL A 245 5.97 -12.74 -12.66
C VAL A 245 6.95 -11.61 -12.98
N LEU A 246 8.15 -11.94 -13.49
CA LEU A 246 9.14 -10.92 -13.88
C LEU A 246 8.60 -10.00 -14.97
N GLU A 247 7.95 -10.56 -15.97
CA GLU A 247 7.42 -9.77 -17.08
C GLU A 247 6.30 -8.84 -16.60
N ASN A 248 5.44 -9.30 -15.68
CA ASN A 248 4.43 -8.45 -15.07
C ASN A 248 5.05 -7.30 -14.25
N VAL A 249 6.07 -7.59 -13.42
CA VAL A 249 6.78 -6.54 -12.67
C VAL A 249 7.46 -5.55 -13.63
N ARG A 250 8.08 -6.04 -14.71
CA ARG A 250 8.69 -5.21 -15.74
C ARG A 250 7.66 -4.33 -16.45
N ASN A 251 6.50 -4.86 -16.77
CA ASN A 251 5.40 -4.11 -17.39
C ASN A 251 4.89 -3.00 -16.46
N LYS A 252 4.68 -3.31 -15.18
CA LYS A 252 4.32 -2.31 -14.15
C LYS A 252 5.39 -1.22 -13.99
N LEU A 253 6.67 -1.59 -13.99
CA LEU A 253 7.76 -0.61 -13.98
C LEU A 253 7.63 0.33 -15.17
N ARG A 254 7.50 -0.20 -16.38
CA ARG A 254 7.40 0.59 -17.62
C ARG A 254 6.09 1.39 -17.75
N GLY A 255 5.08 1.07 -16.95
CA GLY A 255 3.75 1.68 -17.03
C GLY A 255 2.89 1.13 -18.16
N LEU A 256 3.08 -0.15 -18.50
CA LEU A 256 2.22 -0.88 -19.42
C LEU A 256 1.07 -1.47 -18.62
N LEU A 257 -0.14 -0.94 -18.82
CA LEU A 257 -1.34 -1.48 -18.20
C LEU A 257 -1.75 -2.80 -18.86
N PRO A 258 -2.48 -3.68 -18.14
CA PRO A 258 -2.95 -4.95 -18.70
C PRO A 258 -3.80 -4.73 -19.96
N GLY A 259 -3.34 -5.28 -21.09
CA GLY A 259 -4.05 -5.17 -22.38
C GLY A 259 -3.70 -3.93 -23.20
N GLU A 260 -2.86 -3.04 -22.70
CA GLU A 260 -2.38 -1.87 -23.43
C GLU A 260 -1.00 -2.10 -24.06
N SER A 261 -0.77 -1.53 -25.23
CA SER A 261 0.49 -1.62 -25.97
C SER A 261 1.40 -0.39 -25.80
N VAL A 262 0.84 0.70 -25.26
CA VAL A 262 1.55 1.99 -25.12
C VAL A 262 1.82 2.25 -23.65
N PRO A 263 3.08 2.48 -23.24
CA PRO A 263 3.40 2.77 -21.85
C PRO A 263 2.93 4.18 -21.47
N LEU A 264 2.35 4.31 -20.28
CA LEU A 264 1.99 5.58 -19.70
C LEU A 264 3.23 6.38 -19.25
N SER A 265 3.12 7.70 -19.35
CA SER A 265 4.07 8.61 -18.68
C SER A 265 4.09 8.34 -17.18
N VAL A 266 5.15 8.79 -16.48
CA VAL A 266 5.24 8.61 -15.01
C VAL A 266 4.04 9.25 -14.32
N ASP A 267 3.70 10.47 -14.72
CA ASP A 267 2.62 11.25 -14.09
C ASP A 267 1.25 10.62 -14.40
N GLY A 268 1.02 10.16 -15.64
CA GLY A 268 -0.21 9.46 -16.04
C GLY A 268 -0.36 8.10 -15.36
N HIS A 269 0.73 7.35 -15.21
CA HIS A 269 0.71 6.07 -14.49
C HIS A 269 0.38 6.27 -13.01
N VAL A 270 0.98 7.26 -12.35
CA VAL A 270 0.66 7.60 -10.96
C VAL A 270 -0.80 8.02 -10.81
N ASP A 271 -1.32 8.82 -11.74
CA ASP A 271 -2.71 9.26 -11.70
C ASP A 271 -3.68 8.08 -11.79
N GLU A 272 -3.46 7.20 -12.76
CA GLU A 272 -4.27 6.00 -12.95
C GLU A 272 -4.25 5.10 -11.71
N LEU A 273 -3.09 4.88 -11.10
CA LEU A 273 -2.98 4.08 -9.88
C LEU A 273 -3.71 4.71 -8.68
N ILE A 274 -3.68 6.05 -8.55
CA ILE A 274 -4.42 6.76 -7.51
C ILE A 274 -5.93 6.62 -7.74
N VAL A 275 -6.39 6.76 -8.99
CA VAL A 275 -7.79 6.56 -9.36
C VAL A 275 -8.23 5.14 -9.00
N GLN A 276 -7.47 4.12 -9.39
CA GLN A 276 -7.79 2.73 -9.05
C GLN A 276 -7.79 2.45 -7.54
N ALA A 277 -6.85 3.04 -6.80
CA ALA A 277 -6.73 2.84 -5.35
C ALA A 277 -7.83 3.53 -4.54
N THR A 278 -8.42 4.59 -5.10
CA THR A 278 -9.52 5.36 -4.47
C THR A 278 -10.89 5.07 -5.08
N ASP A 279 -10.95 4.17 -6.07
CA ASP A 279 -12.19 3.80 -6.74
C ASP A 279 -13.16 3.14 -5.75
N ILE A 280 -14.37 3.69 -5.67
CA ILE A 280 -15.39 3.30 -4.72
C ILE A 280 -15.84 1.85 -4.97
N ARG A 281 -15.91 1.42 -6.24
CA ARG A 281 -16.30 0.04 -6.58
C ARG A 281 -15.22 -0.93 -6.14
N ASN A 282 -13.96 -0.63 -6.40
CA ASN A 282 -12.85 -1.47 -5.97
C ASN A 282 -12.80 -1.58 -4.45
N LEU A 283 -12.92 -0.44 -3.74
CA LEU A 283 -12.89 -0.40 -2.27
C LEU A 283 -14.09 -1.13 -1.64
N ALA A 284 -15.30 -0.99 -2.19
CA ALA A 284 -16.48 -1.68 -1.69
C ALA A 284 -16.42 -3.20 -1.89
N ALA A 285 -15.77 -3.66 -2.97
CA ALA A 285 -15.62 -5.07 -3.29
C ALA A 285 -14.52 -5.79 -2.47
N MET A 286 -13.73 -5.06 -1.69
CA MET A 286 -12.67 -5.63 -0.86
C MET A 286 -13.22 -6.54 0.24
N TYR A 287 -12.43 -7.52 0.64
CA TYR A 287 -12.73 -8.36 1.80
C TYR A 287 -12.98 -7.52 3.06
N ILE A 288 -14.02 -7.83 3.83
CA ILE A 288 -14.40 -7.04 5.02
C ILE A 288 -13.26 -6.93 6.05
N GLY A 289 -12.42 -7.96 6.20
CA GLY A 289 -11.27 -7.93 7.11
C GLY A 289 -10.18 -6.95 6.67
N TRP A 290 -10.10 -6.64 5.37
CA TRP A 290 -9.25 -5.56 4.85
C TRP A 290 -9.69 -4.19 5.35
N CYS A 291 -10.97 -4.04 5.75
CA CYS A 291 -11.56 -2.84 6.32
C CYS A 291 -11.36 -1.61 5.42
N ALA A 292 -11.93 -1.61 4.22
CA ALA A 292 -11.80 -0.48 3.28
C ALA A 292 -12.46 0.83 3.74
N PHE A 293 -13.39 0.70 4.70
CA PHE A 293 -14.06 1.82 5.37
C PHE A 293 -13.22 2.46 6.48
N PHE A 294 -12.11 1.81 6.86
CA PHE A 294 -11.07 2.39 7.73
C PHE A 294 -10.01 3.09 6.91
#